data_AF-A0A7W0N2C9-F1
#
_entry.id   AF-A0A7W0N2C9-F1
#
_cell.length_a   1.000
_cell.length_b   1.000
_cell.length_c   1.000
_cell.angle_alpha   90.00
_cell.angle_beta   90.00
_cell.angle_gamma   90.00
#
_symmetry.space_group_name_H-M   'P 1'
#
loop_
_entity.id
_entity.type
_entity.pdbx_description
1 polymer ?
#
loop_
_entity_poly.entity_id
_entity_poly.type
_entity_poly.pdbx_seq_one_letter_code
_entity_poly.pdbx_strand_id
1 'polypeptide(L)'
;MQAYFRGEPVELGDVPIELDGATPFELAVVEALRRVPAGKTVTYGELAALAGHPGAARAVGTLCARNRHALVVPCHRVVAAHGIGTYGSLGVGYKRRLLELEGAL
;
A
#
# COMPACT_ATOMS: atom_id res chain seq x y z
N MET A 1 -5.35 7.54 -14.37
CA MET A 1 -6.39 7.19 -13.37
C MET A 1 -7.61 6.49 -13.96
N GLN A 2 -8.26 6.99 -15.02
CA GLN A 2 -9.45 6.32 -15.59
C GLN A 2 -9.19 4.87 -16.03
N ALA A 3 -8.07 4.61 -16.71
CA ALA A 3 -7.65 3.27 -17.12
C ALA A 3 -7.57 2.27 -15.95
N TYR A 4 -6.97 2.68 -14.83
CA TYR A 4 -6.86 1.86 -13.62
C TYR A 4 -8.24 1.44 -13.09
N PHE A 5 -9.20 2.37 -13.01
CA PHE A 5 -10.55 2.05 -12.54
C PHE A 5 -11.37 1.22 -13.53
N ARG A 6 -10.92 1.08 -14.79
CA ARG A 6 -11.47 0.14 -15.77
C ARG A 6 -10.80 -1.23 -15.71
N GLY A 7 -9.83 -1.43 -14.82
CA GLY A 7 -9.06 -2.68 -14.71
C GLY A 7 -7.98 -2.85 -15.78
N GLU A 8 -7.67 -1.79 -16.54
CA GLU A 8 -6.58 -1.83 -17.51
C GLU A 8 -5.22 -1.84 -16.79
N PRO A 9 -4.19 -2.51 -17.33
CA PRO A 9 -2.84 -2.44 -16.79
C PRO A 9 -2.32 -0.99 -16.77
N VAL A 10 -1.94 -0.50 -15.59
CA VAL A 10 -1.37 0.85 -15.43
C VAL A 10 -0.20 0.80 -14.45
N GLU A 11 0.96 1.23 -14.91
CA GLU A 11 2.14 1.43 -14.07
C GLU A 11 2.03 2.76 -13.32
N LEU A 12 1.51 2.71 -12.09
CA LEU A 12 1.48 3.85 -11.17
C LEU A 12 2.77 3.95 -10.32
N GLY A 13 3.57 2.89 -10.33
CA GLY A 13 4.76 2.74 -9.50
C GLY A 13 5.84 3.78 -9.75
N ASP A 14 5.85 4.45 -10.90
CA ASP A 14 6.87 5.45 -11.30
C ASP A 14 6.39 6.90 -11.20
N VAL A 15 5.13 7.12 -10.82
CA VAL A 15 4.59 8.49 -10.67
C VAL A 15 5.40 9.22 -9.59
N PRO A 16 6.01 10.39 -9.90
CA PRO A 16 6.73 11.17 -8.90
C PRO A 16 5.80 11.55 -7.75
N ILE A 17 6.29 11.40 -6.52
CA ILE A 17 5.57 11.82 -5.31
C ILE A 17 6.54 12.63 -4.44
N GLU A 18 6.02 13.71 -3.89
CA GLU A 18 6.74 14.52 -2.90
C GLU A 18 6.45 13.94 -1.52
N LEU A 19 7.51 13.56 -0.81
CA LEU A 19 7.47 12.98 0.53
C LEU A 19 8.19 13.88 1.52
N ASP A 20 7.89 15.19 1.49
CA ASP A 20 8.53 16.17 2.36
C ASP A 20 8.34 15.82 3.84
N GLY A 21 9.45 15.83 4.58
CA GLY A 21 9.46 15.48 6.00
C GLY A 21 9.30 13.99 6.29
N ALA A 22 9.29 13.11 5.28
CA ALA A 22 9.33 11.67 5.50
C ALA A 22 10.66 11.24 6.13
N THR A 23 10.56 10.38 7.13
CA THR A 23 11.71 9.75 7.77
C THR A 23 12.36 8.71 6.86
N PRO A 24 13.64 8.34 7.08
CA PRO A 24 14.27 7.25 6.34
C PRO A 24 13.49 5.94 6.37
N PHE A 25 12.84 5.63 7.50
CA PHE A 25 11.94 4.50 7.63
C PHE A 25 10.72 4.62 6.70
N GLU A 26 10.06 5.78 6.69
CA GLU A 26 8.89 5.99 5.84
C GLU A 26 9.25 5.91 4.36
N LEU A 27 10.41 6.45 3.95
CA LEU A 27 10.92 6.33 2.59
C LEU A 27 11.15 4.87 2.18
N ALA A 28 11.83 4.09 3.02
CA ALA A 28 12.11 2.67 2.74
C ALA A 28 10.83 1.84 2.60
N VAL A 29 9.84 2.09 3.47
CA VAL A 29 8.54 1.40 3.41
C VAL A 29 7.74 1.80 2.17
N VAL A 30 7.74 3.09 1.80
CA VAL A 30 7.06 3.56 0.59
C VAL A 30 7.70 2.96 -0.67
N GLU A 31 9.03 2.92 -0.74
CA GLU A 31 9.75 2.30 -1.85
C GLU A 31 9.45 0.81 -1.97
N ALA A 32 9.49 0.07 -0.86
CA ALA A 32 9.13 -1.35 -0.83
C ALA A 32 7.68 -1.57 -1.26
N LEU A 33 6.75 -0.72 -0.79
CA LEU A 33 5.32 -0.84 -1.10
C LEU A 33 5.02 -0.55 -2.57
N ARG A 34 5.68 0.43 -3.19
CA ARG A 34 5.51 0.77 -4.62
C ARG A 34 5.92 -0.38 -5.55
N ARG A 35 6.77 -1.31 -5.07
CA ARG A 35 7.20 -2.51 -5.81
C ARG A 35 6.24 -3.69 -5.67
N VAL A 36 5.22 -3.61 -4.79
CA VAL A 36 4.21 -4.66 -4.68
C VAL A 36 3.26 -4.56 -5.88
N PRO A 37 3.22 -5.55 -6.79
CA PRO A 37 2.45 -5.44 -8.03
C PRO A 37 0.93 -5.51 -7.76
N ALA A 38 0.15 -4.96 -8.71
CA ALA A 38 -1.30 -5.12 -8.68
C ALA A 38 -1.69 -6.61 -8.68
N GLY A 39 -2.75 -6.96 -7.96
CA GLY A 39 -3.22 -8.35 -7.83
C GLY A 39 -2.41 -9.18 -6.84
N LYS A 40 -1.44 -8.58 -6.14
CA LYS A 40 -0.70 -9.19 -5.03
C LYS A 40 -0.88 -8.38 -3.76
N THR A 41 -0.82 -9.09 -2.64
CA THR A 41 -0.86 -8.49 -1.31
C THR A 41 0.36 -8.91 -0.50
N VAL A 42 0.74 -8.07 0.45
CA VAL A 42 1.71 -8.38 1.51
C VAL A 42 1.10 -8.04 2.85
N THR A 43 1.51 -8.72 3.90
CA THR A 43 1.15 -8.35 5.27
C THR A 43 1.97 -7.15 5.74
N TYR A 44 1.49 -6.45 6.77
CA TYR A 44 2.28 -5.39 7.43
C TYR A 44 3.66 -5.87 7.90
N GLY A 45 3.76 -7.12 8.36
CA GLY A 45 5.02 -7.71 8.82
C GLY A 45 5.98 -8.00 7.66
N GLU A 46 5.46 -8.58 6.58
CA GLU A 46 6.25 -8.83 5.36
C GLU A 46 6.73 -7.53 4.74
N LEU A 47 5.89 -6.50 4.65
CA LEU A 47 6.31 -5.20 4.13
C LEU A 47 7.39 -4.56 5.00
N ALA A 48 7.27 -4.66 6.32
CA ALA A 48 8.31 -4.18 7.24
C ALA A 48 9.65 -4.91 6.99
N ALA A 49 9.63 -6.22 6.80
CA ALA A 49 10.81 -7.01 6.48
C ALA A 49 11.40 -6.66 5.11
N LEU A 50 10.57 -6.49 4.07
CA LEU A 50 10.98 -6.06 2.73
C LEU A 50 11.63 -4.66 2.74
N ALA A 51 11.18 -3.78 3.64
CA ALA A 51 11.75 -2.46 3.87
C ALA A 51 13.02 -2.48 4.74
N GLY A 52 13.54 -3.65 5.13
CA GLY A 52 14.75 -3.77 5.97
C GLY A 52 14.51 -3.54 7.47
N HIS A 53 13.25 -3.52 7.92
CA HIS A 53 12.85 -3.23 9.29
C HIS A 53 11.96 -4.33 9.88
N PRO A 54 12.44 -5.59 10.00
CA PRO A 54 11.65 -6.69 10.55
C PRO A 54 11.11 -6.35 11.96
N GLY A 55 9.85 -6.70 12.22
CA GLY A 55 9.17 -6.39 13.49
C GLY A 55 8.46 -5.03 13.54
N ALA A 56 8.65 -4.16 12.54
CA ALA A 56 8.03 -2.83 12.51
C ALA A 56 6.60 -2.78 11.92
N ALA A 57 5.85 -3.88 11.98
CA ALA A 57 4.51 -4.00 11.38
C ALA A 57 3.53 -2.89 11.82
N ARG A 58 3.56 -2.52 13.12
CA ARG A 58 2.70 -1.44 13.64
C ARG A 58 3.05 -0.08 13.04
N ALA A 59 4.35 0.22 12.90
CA ALA A 59 4.82 1.48 12.32
C ALA A 59 4.46 1.57 10.83
N VAL A 60 4.57 0.46 10.08
CA VAL A 60 4.05 0.37 8.71
C VAL A 60 2.55 0.65 8.66
N GLY A 61 1.78 0.11 9.61
CA GLY A 61 0.34 0.39 9.74
C GLY A 61 0.04 1.88 9.94
N THR A 62 0.78 2.55 10.83
CA THR A 62 0.66 4.00 11.05
C THR A 62 0.97 4.81 9.80
N LEU A 63 2.03 4.44 9.06
CA LEU A 63 2.36 5.06 7.78
C LEU A 63 1.21 4.88 6.78
N CYS A 64 0.72 3.64 6.62
CA CYS A 64 -0.37 3.33 5.70
C CYS A 64 -1.66 4.12 6.03
N ALA A 65 -1.95 4.34 7.31
CA ALA A 65 -3.10 5.12 7.75
C ALA A 65 -2.99 6.62 7.45
N ARG A 66 -1.76 7.15 7.34
CA ARG A 66 -1.46 8.56 7.03
C ARG A 66 -1.20 8.81 5.54
N ASN A 67 -1.28 7.78 4.71
CA ASN A 67 -0.97 7.87 3.29
C ASN A 67 -1.94 8.80 2.55
N ARG A 68 -1.39 9.88 1.96
CA ARG A 68 -2.14 10.86 1.15
C ARG A 68 -2.06 10.58 -0.36
N HIS A 69 -1.23 9.64 -0.78
CA HIS A 69 -0.96 9.32 -2.18
C HIS A 69 -1.57 7.96 -2.53
N ALA A 70 -2.86 7.78 -2.26
CA ALA A 70 -3.55 6.52 -2.57
C ALA A 70 -3.35 6.11 -4.03
N LEU A 71 -3.32 4.80 -4.29
CA LEU A 71 -3.00 4.15 -5.58
C LEU A 71 -1.52 4.25 -6.01
N VAL A 72 -0.90 5.43 -5.92
CA VAL A 72 0.53 5.59 -6.24
C VAL A 72 1.41 4.99 -5.14
N VAL A 73 1.03 5.19 -3.89
CA VAL A 73 1.50 4.43 -2.73
C VAL A 73 0.39 3.44 -2.37
N PRO A 74 0.45 2.18 -2.84
CA PRO A 74 -0.69 1.27 -2.85
C PRO A 74 -0.94 0.59 -1.49
N CYS A 75 -1.21 1.38 -0.44
CA CYS A 75 -1.45 0.84 0.92
C CYS A 75 -2.66 -0.12 1.01
N HIS A 76 -3.55 -0.13 0.01
CA HIS A 76 -4.65 -1.10 -0.04
C HIS A 76 -4.13 -2.54 -0.24
N ARG A 77 -2.94 -2.72 -0.84
CA ARG A 77 -2.25 -4.01 -1.02
C ARG A 77 -1.61 -4.54 0.27
N VAL A 78 -1.56 -3.75 1.34
CA VAL A 78 -1.02 -4.17 2.65
C VAL A 78 -2.13 -4.69 3.53
N VAL A 79 -2.12 -5.96 3.90
CA VAL A 79 -3.20 -6.62 4.65
C VAL A 79 -2.77 -7.02 6.06
N ALA A 80 -3.73 -7.34 6.92
CA ALA A 80 -3.43 -7.96 8.21
C ALA A 80 -3.04 -9.42 8.02
N ALA A 81 -2.33 -10.01 8.99
CA ALA A 81 -1.96 -11.43 8.94
C ALA A 81 -3.18 -12.37 8.84
N HIS A 82 -4.33 -11.91 9.36
CA HIS A 82 -5.59 -12.67 9.36
C HIS A 82 -6.73 -11.81 8.78
N GLY A 83 -6.62 -11.42 7.51
CA GLY A 83 -7.66 -10.73 6.75
C GLY A 83 -7.25 -9.35 6.22
N ILE A 84 -8.20 -8.61 5.65
CA ILE A 84 -7.91 -7.36 4.91
C ILE A 84 -7.32 -6.25 5.80
N GLY A 85 -7.71 -6.19 7.08
CA GLY A 85 -7.33 -5.10 7.98
C GLY A 85 -8.01 -3.78 7.66
N THR A 86 -7.58 -2.71 8.33
CA THR A 86 -8.19 -1.36 8.21
C THR A 86 -7.65 -0.59 7.00
N TYR A 87 -8.27 0.57 6.72
CA TYR A 87 -7.85 1.47 5.64
C TYR A 87 -8.15 2.94 5.94
N GLY A 88 -7.63 3.43 7.08
CA GLY A 88 -7.78 4.82 7.50
C GLY A 88 -9.22 5.33 7.43
N SER A 89 -9.39 6.57 6.98
CA SER A 89 -10.69 7.24 6.82
C SER A 89 -11.52 6.71 5.63
N LEU A 90 -10.89 6.08 4.64
CA LEU A 90 -11.57 5.51 3.46
C LEU A 90 -12.30 4.20 3.79
N GLY A 91 -11.89 3.52 4.86
CA GLY A 91 -12.56 2.34 5.40
C GLY A 91 -12.30 1.05 4.63
N VAL A 92 -12.58 -0.08 5.30
CA VAL A 92 -12.29 -1.43 4.79
C VAL A 92 -13.06 -1.79 3.52
N GLY A 93 -14.27 -1.25 3.33
CA GLY A 93 -15.07 -1.49 2.13
C GLY A 93 -14.40 -0.94 0.87
N TYR A 94 -13.79 0.24 0.95
CA TYR A 94 -13.07 0.83 -0.17
C TYR A 94 -11.79 0.04 -0.49
N LYS A 95 -11.04 -0.38 0.53
CA LYS A 95 -9.87 -1.26 0.37
C LYS A 95 -10.22 -2.58 -0.31
N ARG A 96 -11.30 -3.23 0.12
CA ARG A 96 -11.80 -4.46 -0.50
C ARG A 96 -12.10 -4.24 -1.98
N ARG A 97 -12.82 -3.18 -2.33
CA ARG A 97 -13.16 -2.87 -3.73
C ARG A 97 -11.91 -2.66 -4.60
N LEU A 98 -10.86 -2.03 -4.07
CA LEU A 98 -9.60 -1.86 -4.80
C LEU A 98 -8.86 -3.20 -4.99
N LEU A 99 -8.88 -4.07 -3.97
CA LEU A 99 -8.29 -5.40 -4.07
C LEU A 99 -9.04 -6.29 -5.07
N GLU A 100 -10.37 -6.25 -5.06
CA GLU A 100 -11.22 -6.95 -6.04
C GLU A 100 -10.98 -6.42 -7.46
N LEU A 101 -10.89 -5.10 -7.64
CA LEU A 101 -10.55 -4.46 -8.93
C LEU A 101 -9.21 -4.95 -9.47
N GLU A 102 -8.22 -5.15 -8.60
CA GLU A 102 -6.90 -5.66 -8.97
C GLU A 102 -6.83 -7.19 -9.08
N GLY A 103 -7.91 -7.93 -8.75
CA GLY A 103 -7.93 -9.40 -8.75
C GLY A 103 -7.14 -10.05 -7.62
N ALA A 104 -6.95 -9.34 -6.50
CA ALA A 104 -6.25 -9.83 -5.30
C ALA A 104 -7.17 -10.50 -4.26
N LEU A 105 -8.49 -10.34 -4.42
CA LEU A 105 -9.56 -10.99 -3.66
C LEU A 105 -10.56 -11.59 -4.65
#